data_AF-X1L2H4-F1
#
_entry.id   AF-X1L2H4-F1
#
_cell.length_a   1.000
_cell.length_b   1.000
_cell.length_c   1.000
_cell.angle_alpha   90.00
_cell.angle_beta   90.00
_cell.angle_gamma   90.00
#
_symmetry.space_group_name_H-M   'P 1'
#
loop_
_entity.id
_entity.type
_entity.pdbx_description
1 polymer ?
#
loop_
_entity_poly.entity_id
_entity_poly.type
_entity_poly.pdbx_seq_one_letter_code
_entity_poly.pdbx_strand_id
1 'polypeptide(L)'
;AKILHCSINYGFFKTAKYKPEPANLWEKIQFLIGVILIFLIPAIFLIIEQKWIFLGICAFGVVLWFIIIQLKVCTDCINFSCVLNKVPKEIKDEFIKKNKVMHKAWKESGYDFDCLEDEEIS
;
A
#
# COMPACT_ATOMS: atom_id res chain seq x y z
N ALA A 1 -17.22 0.18 14.45
CA ALA A 1 -16.31 0.96 13.58
C ALA A 1 -14.89 0.50 13.81
N LYS A 2 -14.18 0.05 12.76
CA LYS A 2 -12.76 -0.33 12.82
C LYS A 2 -11.91 0.94 12.76
N ILE A 3 -10.92 1.08 13.65
CA ILE A 3 -10.00 2.22 13.62
C ILE A 3 -8.84 1.87 12.67
N LEU A 4 -8.58 2.75 11.69
CA LEU A 4 -7.51 2.57 10.72
C LEU A 4 -6.28 3.39 11.12
N HIS A 5 -5.12 2.78 11.01
CA HIS A 5 -3.83 3.38 11.36
C HIS A 5 -2.76 2.99 10.34
N CYS A 6 -1.83 3.88 10.07
CA CYS A 6 -0.63 3.55 9.29
C CYS A 6 0.60 4.13 9.98
N SER A 7 1.47 3.26 10.49
CA SER A 7 2.72 3.67 11.14
C SER A 7 3.63 4.47 10.20
N ILE A 8 3.59 4.17 8.90
CA ILE A 8 4.41 4.82 7.87
C ILE A 8 3.88 6.21 7.49
N ASN A 9 2.64 6.56 7.84
CA ASN A 9 2.06 7.89 7.54
C ASN A 9 2.54 9.00 8.52
N TYR A 10 3.31 8.63 9.54
CA TYR A 10 3.87 9.53 10.54
C TYR A 10 5.40 9.63 10.42
N GLY A 11 5.98 10.75 10.86
CA GLY A 11 7.43 10.93 10.96
C GLY A 11 8.12 11.60 9.76
N PHE A 12 7.47 11.71 8.59
CA PHE A 12 8.02 12.44 7.45
C PHE A 12 7.50 13.88 7.38
N PHE A 13 8.37 14.84 7.04
CA PHE A 13 7.99 16.23 6.85
C PHE A 13 7.19 16.37 5.55
N LYS A 14 5.89 16.66 5.65
CA LYS A 14 4.94 16.66 4.52
C LYS A 14 5.07 17.95 3.71
N THR A 15 6.12 18.04 2.89
CA THR A 15 6.31 19.15 1.93
C THR A 15 5.45 19.00 0.67
N ALA A 16 5.08 17.76 0.34
CA ALA A 16 4.24 17.46 -0.81
C ALA A 16 2.78 17.83 -0.54
N LYS A 17 2.10 18.36 -1.56
CA LYS A 17 0.66 18.63 -1.51
C LYS A 17 -0.11 17.32 -1.32
N TYR A 18 -1.10 17.34 -0.45
CA TYR A 18 -1.96 16.18 -0.20
C TYR A 18 -2.74 15.79 -1.46
N LYS A 19 -2.58 14.54 -1.89
CA LYS A 19 -3.29 13.93 -3.03
C LYS A 19 -4.07 12.72 -2.53
N PRO A 20 -5.39 12.85 -2.33
CA PRO A 20 -6.21 11.78 -1.77
C PRO A 20 -6.66 10.75 -2.81
N GLU A 21 -6.47 11.00 -4.11
CA GLU A 21 -6.91 10.11 -5.19
C GLU A 21 -6.28 8.70 -5.13
N PRO A 22 -6.95 7.67 -5.69
CA PRO A 22 -6.33 6.36 -5.88
C PRO A 22 -5.04 6.47 -6.70
N ALA A 23 -4.06 5.60 -6.42
CA ALA A 23 -2.82 5.60 -7.18
C ALA A 23 -3.09 5.36 -8.67
N ASN A 24 -2.56 6.26 -9.50
CA ASN A 24 -2.64 6.13 -10.94
C ASN A 24 -1.66 5.05 -11.46
N LEU A 25 -1.73 4.73 -12.75
CA LEU A 25 -0.88 3.70 -13.35
C LEU A 25 0.62 4.04 -13.23
N TRP A 26 1.00 5.29 -13.43
CA TRP A 26 2.39 5.74 -13.35
C TRP A 26 2.95 5.64 -11.93
N GLU A 27 2.16 6.01 -10.92
CA GLU A 27 2.54 5.88 -9.51
C GLU A 27 2.71 4.41 -9.12
N LYS A 28 1.86 3.51 -9.63
CA LYS A 28 2.02 2.06 -9.45
C LYS A 28 3.32 1.55 -10.08
N ILE A 29 3.64 2.00 -11.29
CA ILE A 29 4.89 1.64 -11.98
C ILE A 29 6.10 2.18 -11.21
N GLN A 30 6.08 3.44 -10.78
CA GLN A 30 7.15 4.05 -9.99
C GLN A 30 7.35 3.31 -8.66
N PHE A 31 6.26 2.93 -7.99
CA PHE A 31 6.31 2.12 -6.77
C PHE A 31 6.99 0.78 -7.04
N LEU A 32 6.60 0.07 -8.11
CA LEU A 32 7.19 -1.21 -8.47
C LEU A 32 8.68 -1.08 -8.79
N ILE A 33 9.08 -0.08 -9.57
CA ILE A 33 10.49 0.20 -9.88
C ILE A 33 11.26 0.48 -8.59
N GLY A 34 10.73 1.31 -7.70
CA GLY A 34 11.36 1.62 -6.41
C GLY A 34 11.58 0.38 -5.56
N VAL A 35 10.56 -0.48 -5.45
CA VAL A 35 10.65 -1.78 -4.75
C VAL A 35 11.73 -2.66 -5.36
N ILE A 36 11.76 -2.78 -6.69
CA ILE A 36 12.78 -3.58 -7.39
C ILE A 36 14.17 -3.06 -7.08
N LEU A 37 14.41 -1.75 -7.22
CA LEU A 37 15.74 -1.17 -6.97
C LEU A 37 16.20 -1.37 -5.52
N ILE A 38 15.31 -1.16 -4.55
CA ILE A 38 15.62 -1.32 -3.12
C ILE A 38 16.11 -2.74 -2.80
N PHE A 39 15.51 -3.77 -3.41
CA PHE A 39 15.88 -5.15 -3.13
C PHE A 39 16.95 -5.71 -4.06
N LEU A 40 16.93 -5.32 -5.33
CA LEU A 40 17.85 -5.85 -6.34
C LEU A 40 19.27 -5.31 -6.17
N ILE A 41 19.43 -4.02 -5.84
CA ILE A 41 20.76 -3.42 -5.69
C ILE A 41 21.57 -4.15 -4.59
N PRO A 42 21.08 -4.29 -3.34
CA PRO A 42 21.80 -5.04 -2.32
C PRO A 42 22.02 -6.50 -2.70
N ALA A 43 21.05 -7.15 -3.34
CA ALA A 43 21.17 -8.54 -3.76
C ALA A 43 22.31 -8.73 -4.77
N ILE A 44 22.44 -7.84 -5.77
CA ILE A 44 23.54 -7.90 -6.76
C ILE A 44 24.89 -7.80 -6.07
N PHE A 45 25.07 -6.85 -5.15
CA PHE A 45 26.34 -6.72 -4.41
C PHE A 45 26.66 -7.99 -3.61
N LEU A 46 25.68 -8.57 -2.92
CA LEU A 46 25.88 -9.80 -2.14
C LEU A 46 26.22 -11.01 -3.03
N ILE A 47 25.66 -11.07 -4.24
CA ILE A 47 25.93 -12.14 -5.22
C ILE A 47 27.35 -12.02 -5.78
N ILE A 48 27.76 -10.81 -6.20
CA ILE A 48 29.11 -10.55 -6.74
C ILE A 48 30.18 -10.93 -5.71
N GLU A 49 29.95 -10.59 -4.44
CA GLU A 49 30.86 -10.86 -3.33
C GLU A 49 30.73 -12.30 -2.77
N GLN A 50 29.87 -13.13 -3.37
CA GLN A 50 29.58 -14.52 -2.99
C GLN A 50 29.19 -14.69 -1.50
N LYS A 51 28.51 -13.69 -0.92
CA LYS A 51 28.09 -13.67 0.48
C LYS A 51 26.74 -14.37 0.67
N TRP A 52 26.71 -15.68 0.37
CA TRP A 52 25.47 -16.47 0.33
C TRP A 52 24.68 -16.49 1.65
N ILE A 53 25.37 -16.53 2.81
CA ILE A 53 24.71 -16.50 4.12
C ILE A 53 23.95 -15.19 4.32
N PHE A 54 24.59 -14.05 4.01
CA PHE A 54 23.96 -12.75 4.13
C PHE A 54 22.82 -12.58 3.12
N LEU A 55 22.99 -13.09 1.89
CA LEU A 55 21.91 -13.11 0.90
C LEU A 55 20.70 -13.89 1.41
N GLY A 56 20.92 -15.06 2.03
CA GLY A 56 19.86 -15.88 2.65
C GLY A 56 19.14 -15.15 3.78
N ILE A 57 19.88 -14.49 4.67
CA ILE A 57 19.30 -13.69 5.77
C ILE A 57 18.49 -12.51 5.21
N CYS A 58 19.03 -11.80 4.21
CA CYS A 58 18.32 -10.71 3.55
C CYS A 58 17.02 -11.20 2.91
N ALA A 59 17.07 -12.28 2.12
CA ALA A 59 15.88 -12.85 1.49
C ALA A 59 14.82 -13.26 2.52
N PHE A 60 15.23 -13.94 3.59
CA PHE A 60 14.35 -14.31 4.68
C PHE A 60 13.72 -13.09 5.36
N GLY A 61 14.52 -12.06 5.64
CA GLY A 61 14.05 -10.80 6.21
C GLY A 61 13.02 -10.10 5.33
N VAL A 62 13.23 -10.05 4.02
CA VAL A 62 12.27 -9.46 3.06
C VAL A 62 10.96 -10.24 3.03
N VAL A 63 11.02 -11.57 2.99
CA VAL A 63 9.82 -12.42 3.00
C VAL A 63 9.05 -12.23 4.31
N LEU A 64 9.73 -12.29 5.45
CA LEU A 64 9.11 -12.11 6.75
C LEU A 64 8.47 -10.72 6.88
N TRP A 65 9.21 -9.67 6.49
CA TRP A 65 8.70 -8.30 6.47
C TRP A 65 7.45 -8.19 5.59
N PHE A 66 7.48 -8.75 4.38
CA PHE A 66 6.35 -8.71 3.47
C PHE A 66 5.12 -9.43 4.06
N ILE A 67 5.30 -10.60 4.66
CA ILE A 67 4.21 -11.33 5.33
C ILE A 67 3.61 -10.49 6.46
N ILE A 68 4.46 -9.91 7.33
CA ILE A 68 4.00 -9.11 8.47
C ILE A 68 3.20 -7.89 8.00
N ILE A 69 3.71 -7.13 7.03
CA ILE A 69 2.97 -5.96 6.54
C ILE A 69 1.65 -6.37 5.90
N GLN A 70 1.62 -7.45 5.11
CA GLN A 70 0.42 -7.89 4.40
C GLN A 70 -0.67 -8.43 5.32
N LEU A 71 -0.30 -9.01 6.47
CA LEU A 71 -1.25 -9.62 7.41
C LEU A 71 -1.65 -8.70 8.57
N LYS A 72 -0.82 -7.71 8.92
CA LYS A 72 -1.02 -6.91 10.15
C LYS A 72 -1.08 -5.41 9.91
N VAL A 73 -0.36 -4.88 8.93
CA VAL A 73 -0.25 -3.43 8.72
C VAL A 73 -1.17 -2.96 7.61
N CYS A 74 -1.07 -3.58 6.43
CA CYS A 74 -1.78 -3.22 5.22
C CYS A 74 -3.30 -3.49 5.29
N THR A 75 -3.76 -4.34 6.20
CA THR A 75 -5.19 -4.65 6.44
C THR A 75 -5.93 -3.59 7.25
N ASP A 76 -5.17 -2.72 7.93
CA ASP A 76 -5.67 -1.69 8.84
C ASP A 76 -5.18 -0.28 8.43
N CYS A 77 -4.52 -0.18 7.27
CA CYS A 77 -3.82 1.01 6.79
C CYS A 77 -4.76 2.07 6.20
N ILE A 78 -4.69 3.30 6.72
CA ILE A 78 -5.46 4.46 6.22
C ILE A 78 -4.98 5.00 4.86
N ASN A 79 -3.80 4.60 4.38
CA ASN A 79 -3.30 5.01 3.06
C ASN A 79 -3.87 4.12 1.96
N PHE A 80 -5.11 4.40 1.55
CA PHE A 80 -5.81 3.61 0.52
C PHE A 80 -5.23 3.75 -0.88
N SER A 81 -4.42 4.79 -1.14
CA SER A 81 -3.71 4.96 -2.41
C SER A 81 -2.51 4.01 -2.54
N CYS A 82 -2.05 3.39 -1.44
CA CYS A 82 -0.92 2.47 -1.48
C CYS A 82 -1.27 1.17 -2.23
N VAL A 83 -0.40 0.73 -3.15
CA VAL A 83 -0.55 -0.51 -3.94
C VAL A 83 -0.60 -1.77 -3.08
N LEU A 84 -0.01 -1.72 -1.87
CA LEU A 84 0.00 -2.84 -0.94
C LEU A 84 -1.21 -2.86 0.01
N ASN A 85 -2.11 -1.87 -0.05
CA ASN A 85 -3.24 -1.78 0.85
C ASN A 85 -4.20 -2.97 0.66
N LYS A 86 -4.63 -3.57 1.78
CA LYS A 86 -5.53 -4.72 1.83
C LYS A 86 -6.72 -4.49 2.76
N VAL A 87 -7.05 -3.22 3.04
CA VAL A 87 -8.27 -2.91 3.78
C VAL A 87 -9.47 -3.37 2.94
N PRO A 88 -10.41 -4.14 3.53
CA PRO A 88 -11.62 -4.58 2.84
C PRO A 88 -12.40 -3.41 2.23
N LYS A 89 -13.04 -3.64 1.08
CA LYS A 89 -13.69 -2.58 0.29
C LYS A 89 -14.77 -1.88 1.11
N GLU A 90 -15.55 -2.64 1.88
CA GLU A 90 -16.65 -2.16 2.71
C GLU A 90 -16.15 -1.12 3.73
N ILE A 91 -15.04 -1.43 4.41
CA ILE A 91 -14.44 -0.56 5.43
C ILE A 91 -13.81 0.67 4.79
N LYS A 92 -13.11 0.49 3.66
CA LYS A 92 -12.51 1.57 2.89
C LYS A 92 -13.59 2.55 2.39
N ASP A 93 -14.69 2.03 1.85
CA ASP A 93 -15.79 2.84 1.31
C ASP A 93 -16.51 3.58 2.44
N GLU A 94 -16.78 2.93 3.58
CA GLU A 94 -17.34 3.58 4.78
C GLU A 94 -16.44 4.74 5.25
N PHE A 95 -15.11 4.53 5.25
CA PHE A 95 -14.16 5.57 5.64
C PHE A 95 -14.16 6.74 4.64
N ILE A 96 -14.10 6.43 3.35
CA ILE A 96 -14.03 7.44 2.29
C ILE A 96 -15.32 8.27 2.27
N LYS A 97 -16.51 7.65 2.37
CA LYS A 97 -17.81 8.34 2.40
C LYS A 97 -17.90 9.38 3.53
N LYS A 98 -17.24 9.14 4.68
CA LYS A 98 -17.19 10.09 5.81
C LYS A 98 -16.24 11.28 5.55
N ASN A 99 -15.23 11.12 4.70
CA ASN A 99 -14.26 12.17 4.39
C ASN A 99 -14.62 12.88 3.07
N LYS A 100 -15.21 14.07 3.15
CA LYS A 100 -15.67 14.85 1.98
C LYS A 100 -14.58 15.06 0.91
N VAL A 101 -13.33 15.30 1.33
CA VAL A 101 -12.22 15.56 0.42
C VAL A 101 -11.82 14.30 -0.34
N MET A 102 -11.67 13.18 0.38
CA MET A 102 -11.35 11.89 -0.25
C MET A 102 -12.49 11.39 -1.13
N HIS A 103 -13.73 11.45 -0.64
CA HIS A 103 -14.91 11.01 -1.37
C HIS A 103 -15.03 11.69 -2.73
N LYS A 104 -14.85 13.02 -2.77
CA LYS A 104 -14.88 13.79 -4.02
C LYS A 104 -13.79 13.32 -4.98
N ALA A 105 -12.54 13.23 -4.53
CA ALA A 105 -11.42 12.83 -5.39
C ALA A 105 -11.55 11.40 -5.94
N TRP A 106 -12.01 10.46 -5.11
CA TRP A 106 -12.23 9.07 -5.54
C TRP A 106 -13.38 8.97 -6.54
N LYS A 107 -14.48 9.67 -6.31
CA LYS A 107 -15.60 9.73 -7.26
C LYS A 107 -15.18 10.33 -8.60
N GLU A 108 -14.40 11.41 -8.58
CA GLU A 108 -13.85 12.06 -9.79
C GLU A 108 -12.86 11.14 -10.54
N SER A 109 -12.16 10.25 -9.85
CA SER A 109 -11.30 9.24 -10.47
C SER A 109 -12.06 8.07 -11.12
N GLY A 110 -13.39 8.04 -11.02
CA GLY A 110 -14.24 6.95 -11.54
C GLY A 110 -14.38 5.76 -10.60
N TYR A 111 -14.10 5.92 -9.31
CA TYR A 111 -14.27 4.84 -8.33
C TYR A 111 -15.76 4.61 -8.04
N ASP A 112 -16.16 3.34 -8.07
CA ASP A 112 -17.53 2.89 -7.80
C ASP A 112 -17.70 2.41 -6.35
N PHE A 113 -18.61 3.08 -5.63
CA PHE A 113 -18.93 2.84 -4.24
C PHE A 113 -20.13 1.89 -4.01
N ASP A 114 -20.82 1.48 -5.08
CA ASP A 114 -22.11 0.77 -5.00
C ASP A 114 -22.00 -0.72 -5.39
N CYS A 115 -20.87 -1.13 -5.99
CA CYS A 115 -20.61 -2.52 -6.41
C CYS A 115 -20.60 -3.61 -5.27
N LEU A 116 -20.89 -3.24 -4.01
CA LEU A 116 -21.10 -4.20 -2.91
C LEU A 116 -22.58 -4.55 -2.68
N GLU A 117 -23.53 -3.79 -3.23
CA GLU A 117 -24.97 -4.11 -3.11
C GLU A 117 -25.38 -5.27 -4.04
N ASP A 118 -24.64 -5.51 -5.13
CA ASP A 118 -24.99 -6.51 -6.14
C ASP A 118 -24.57 -7.96 -5.78
N GLU A 119 -23.63 -8.16 -4.84
CA GLU A 119 -23.16 -9.50 -4.42
C GLU A 119 -24.00 -10.13 -3.30
N GLU A 120 -24.81 -9.34 -2.56
CA GLU A 120 -25.69 -9.88 -1.50
C GLU A 120 -27.07 -10.36 -2.02
N ILE A 121 -27.38 -10.16 -3.30
CA ILE A 121 -28.68 -10.50 -3.92
C ILE A 121 -28.58 -11.67 -4.94
N SER A 122 -27.39 -12.24 -5.18
CA SER A 122 -27.19 -13.37 -6.12
C SER A 122 -26.98 -14.73 -5.44
#